data_AF-A0A815ZXC7-F1
#
_entry.id   AF-A0A815ZXC7-F1
#
_cell.length_a   1.000
_cell.length_b   1.000
_cell.length_c   1.000
_cell.angle_alpha   90.00
_cell.angle_beta   90.00
_cell.angle_gamma   90.00
#
_symmetry.space_group_name_H-M   'P 1'
#
loop_
_entity.id
_entity.type
_entity.pdbx_description
1 polymer ?
#
loop_
_entity_poly.entity_id
_entity_poly.type
_entity_poly.pdbx_seq_one_letter_code
_entity_poly.pdbx_strand_id
1 'polypeptide(L)'
;LASETDVFDFYVGERSVCWFDIVCKGNTRHGSGLIEHTATEKVQFILNELLSYRIQQKICFDSNKQLQLGDITTINLTKITGGVQPNVVPSSFTLTFDCRIATDNYEQFKLFLNDVIQRTPKKMKMMLN
;
A
#
# COMPACT_ATOMS: atom_id res chain seq x y z
N LEU A 1 -23.37 7.78 -4.26
CA LEU A 1 -24.57 8.47 -3.70
C LEU A 1 -25.55 8.60 -4.86
N ALA A 2 -26.82 8.23 -4.66
CA ALA A 2 -27.86 8.42 -5.68
C ALA A 2 -28.55 9.76 -5.43
N SER A 3 -28.73 10.56 -6.48
CA SER A 3 -29.54 11.79 -6.51
C SER A 3 -30.82 11.51 -7.29
N GLU A 4 -31.96 12.04 -6.84
CA GLU A 4 -33.30 11.87 -7.44
C GLU A 4 -33.59 12.84 -8.61
N THR A 5 -32.58 13.55 -9.09
CA THR A 5 -32.66 14.40 -10.28
C THR A 5 -31.71 13.85 -11.35
N ASP A 6 -32.15 13.82 -12.62
CA ASP A 6 -31.35 13.45 -13.81
C ASP A 6 -30.24 14.50 -14.09
N VAL A 7 -29.39 14.72 -13.08
CA VAL A 7 -28.11 15.39 -13.20
C VAL A 7 -27.09 14.28 -13.27
N PHE A 8 -26.70 13.91 -14.49
CA PHE A 8 -25.55 13.05 -14.71
C PHE A 8 -24.30 13.91 -14.48
N ASP A 9 -23.75 13.86 -13.26
CA ASP A 9 -22.43 14.41 -13.01
C ASP A 9 -21.41 13.63 -13.85
N PHE A 10 -20.94 14.24 -14.93
CA PHE A 10 -19.91 13.68 -15.79
C PHE A 10 -18.54 13.99 -15.15
N TYR A 11 -18.04 13.09 -14.31
CA TYR A 11 -16.72 13.24 -13.68
C TYR A 11 -15.61 12.80 -14.66
N VAL A 12 -15.15 13.72 -15.51
CA VAL A 12 -13.90 13.52 -16.26
C VAL A 12 -12.73 13.71 -15.29
N GLY A 13 -12.20 12.62 -14.74
CA GLY A 13 -11.09 12.65 -13.77
C GLY A 13 -11.26 11.74 -12.55
N GLU A 14 -12.02 10.64 -12.67
CA GLU A 14 -12.15 9.69 -11.58
C GLU A 14 -10.83 8.97 -11.29
N ARG A 15 -10.50 8.84 -10.00
CA ARG A 15 -9.33 8.08 -9.55
C ARG A 15 -9.50 6.61 -9.88
N SER A 16 -8.43 6.00 -10.37
CA SER A 16 -8.41 4.55 -10.60
C SER A 16 -8.34 3.81 -9.27
N VAL A 17 -9.27 2.87 -9.05
CA VAL A 17 -9.23 1.95 -7.91
C VAL A 17 -8.18 0.88 -8.17
N CYS A 18 -7.28 0.67 -7.21
CA CYS A 18 -6.24 -0.35 -7.27
C CYS A 18 -6.13 -1.03 -5.90
N TRP A 19 -6.56 -2.29 -5.84
CA TRP A 19 -6.39 -3.14 -4.68
C TRP A 19 -5.26 -4.13 -4.94
N PHE A 20 -4.37 -4.27 -3.98
CA PHE A 20 -3.27 -5.22 -4.10
C PHE A 20 -2.83 -5.76 -2.76
N ASP A 21 -2.29 -6.97 -2.82
CA ASP A 21 -1.70 -7.67 -1.70
C ASP A 21 -0.17 -7.74 -1.86
N ILE A 22 0.51 -7.37 -0.78
CA ILE A 22 1.96 -7.58 -0.64
C ILE A 22 2.18 -8.74 0.33
N VAL A 23 2.85 -9.80 -0.16
CA VAL A 23 3.18 -10.97 0.65
C VAL A 23 4.64 -10.93 1.09
N CYS A 24 4.85 -10.64 2.36
CA CYS A 24 6.15 -10.66 3.01
C CYS A 24 6.42 -12.07 3.55
N LYS A 25 7.42 -12.76 3.00
CA LYS A 25 7.91 -14.06 3.55
C LYS A 25 9.23 -13.88 4.28
N GLY A 26 9.43 -14.61 5.36
CA GLY A 26 10.68 -14.63 6.11
C GLY A 26 10.88 -15.87 6.96
N ASN A 27 11.96 -15.87 7.72
CA ASN A 27 12.34 -16.97 8.59
C ASN A 27 11.38 -17.10 9.77
N THR A 28 11.07 -18.34 10.18
CA THR A 28 10.20 -18.66 11.30
C THR A 28 10.93 -19.55 12.31
N ARG A 29 10.72 -19.28 13.60
CA ARG A 29 11.23 -20.09 14.74
C ARG A 29 10.49 -19.67 16.00
N HIS A 30 10.72 -20.39 17.09
CA HIS A 30 10.37 -19.99 18.44
C HIS A 30 10.86 -18.56 18.76
N GLY A 31 10.00 -17.75 19.36
CA GLY A 31 10.20 -16.32 19.62
C GLY A 31 11.24 -15.98 20.69
N SER A 32 11.82 -16.98 21.36
CA SER A 32 12.95 -16.79 22.26
C SER A 32 14.28 -16.59 21.51
N GLY A 33 14.33 -16.88 20.22
CA GLY A 33 15.52 -16.68 19.40
C GLY A 33 15.52 -15.31 18.72
N LEU A 34 16.71 -14.73 18.54
CA LEU A 34 16.90 -13.61 17.62
C LEU A 34 17.03 -14.17 16.20
N ILE A 35 16.07 -13.84 15.34
CA ILE A 35 15.99 -14.36 13.97
C ILE A 35 16.18 -13.20 13.01
N GLU A 36 17.07 -13.36 12.04
CA GLU A 36 17.24 -12.42 10.93
C GLU A 36 16.39 -12.81 9.73
N HIS A 37 16.10 -11.85 8.85
CA HIS A 37 15.30 -12.03 7.64
C HIS A 37 13.87 -12.47 7.94
N THR A 38 13.25 -11.85 8.94
CA THR A 38 11.88 -12.16 9.35
C THR A 38 10.87 -11.55 8.38
N ALA A 39 9.64 -12.08 8.37
CA ALA A 39 8.57 -11.46 7.61
C ALA A 39 8.27 -10.04 8.13
N THR A 40 8.44 -9.82 9.44
CA THR A 40 8.22 -8.53 10.11
C THR A 40 9.17 -7.44 9.64
N GLU A 41 10.46 -7.73 9.48
CA GLU A 41 11.44 -6.76 8.96
C GLU A 41 11.03 -6.22 7.58
N LYS A 42 10.52 -7.11 6.71
CA LYS A 42 10.01 -6.72 5.38
C LYS A 42 8.72 -5.93 5.47
N VAL A 43 7.81 -6.31 6.38
CA VAL A 43 6.58 -5.52 6.65
C VAL A 43 6.95 -4.11 7.09
N GLN A 44 7.90 -3.95 8.02
CA GLN A 44 8.36 -2.65 8.48
C GLN A 44 8.88 -1.80 7.31
N PHE A 45 9.73 -2.37 6.45
CA PHE A 45 10.23 -1.68 5.25
C PHE A 45 9.09 -1.21 4.34
N ILE A 46 8.16 -2.10 3.97
CA ILE A 46 7.03 -1.77 3.10
C ILE A 46 6.12 -0.70 3.69
N LEU A 47 5.80 -0.81 4.98
CA LEU A 47 4.97 0.19 5.66
C LEU A 47 5.65 1.55 5.67
N ASN A 48 6.97 1.60 5.94
CA ASN A 48 7.70 2.86 5.92
C ASN A 48 7.66 3.53 4.55
N GLU A 49 7.88 2.77 3.47
CA GLU A 49 7.86 3.30 2.10
C GLU A 49 6.47 3.81 1.69
N LEU A 50 5.44 2.99 1.91
CA LEU A 50 4.07 3.33 1.48
C LEU A 50 3.44 4.44 2.35
N LEU A 51 3.74 4.47 3.65
CA LEU A 51 3.28 5.56 4.52
C LEU A 51 4.06 6.84 4.27
N SER A 52 5.33 6.78 3.88
CA SER A 52 6.08 7.96 3.44
C SER A 52 5.49 8.55 2.17
N TYR A 53 5.15 7.72 1.18
CA TYR A 53 4.43 8.17 -0.01
C TYR A 53 3.10 8.85 0.35
N ARG A 54 2.33 8.25 1.27
CA ARG A 54 1.08 8.84 1.77
C ARG A 54 1.31 10.22 2.39
N ILE A 55 2.34 10.38 3.22
CA ILE A 55 2.69 11.65 3.85
C ILE A 55 3.03 12.71 2.79
N GLN A 56 3.81 12.34 1.76
CA GLN A 56 4.14 13.24 0.65
C GLN A 56 2.89 13.70 -0.09
N GLN A 57 1.97 12.78 -0.43
CA GLN A 57 0.71 13.12 -1.08
C GLN A 57 -0.16 14.05 -0.21
N LYS A 58 -0.19 13.81 1.10
CA LYS A 58 -0.89 14.69 2.04
C LYS A 58 -0.27 16.09 2.09
N ILE A 59 1.06 16.19 2.15
CA ILE A 59 1.75 17.48 2.13
C ILE A 59 1.45 18.23 0.84
N CYS A 60 1.52 17.56 -0.32
CA CYS A 60 1.17 18.17 -1.62
C CYS A 60 -0.27 18.71 -1.62
N PHE A 61 -1.22 17.92 -1.12
CA PHE A 61 -2.63 18.32 -1.02
C PHE A 61 -2.83 19.53 -0.10
N ASP A 62 -2.31 19.47 1.12
CA ASP A 62 -2.48 20.54 2.11
C ASP A 62 -1.79 21.85 1.69
N SER A 63 -0.71 21.75 0.91
CA SER A 63 0.08 22.92 0.47
C SER A 63 -0.52 23.65 -0.74
N ASN A 64 -1.40 23.01 -1.51
CA ASN A 64 -2.00 23.60 -2.71
C ASN A 64 -3.52 23.53 -2.68
N LYS A 65 -4.16 24.67 -2.36
CA LYS A 65 -5.62 24.81 -2.28
C LYS A 65 -6.36 24.60 -3.61
N GLN A 66 -5.65 24.51 -4.74
CA GLN A 66 -6.25 24.23 -6.04
C GLN A 66 -6.41 22.74 -6.31
N LEU A 67 -5.66 21.88 -5.60
CA LEU A 67 -5.77 20.43 -5.77
C LEU A 67 -7.09 19.93 -5.17
N GLN A 68 -7.76 19.07 -5.93
CA GLN A 68 -8.89 18.29 -5.47
C GLN A 68 -8.42 16.90 -5.05
N LEU A 69 -9.30 16.17 -4.35
CA LEU A 69 -8.99 14.81 -3.93
C LEU A 69 -8.69 13.88 -5.12
N GLY A 70 -9.25 14.19 -6.30
CA GLY A 70 -8.99 13.47 -7.56
C GLY A 70 -7.56 13.60 -8.07
N ASP A 71 -6.86 14.68 -7.70
CA ASP A 71 -5.52 15.01 -8.19
C ASP A 71 -4.40 14.35 -7.36
N ILE A 72 -4.75 13.66 -6.27
CA ILE A 72 -3.79 13.00 -5.39
C ILE A 72 -4.03 11.49 -5.32
N THR A 73 -2.93 10.76 -5.19
CA THR A 73 -2.98 9.31 -4.99
C THR A 73 -3.07 8.99 -3.51
N THR A 74 -4.11 8.28 -3.09
CA THR A 74 -4.25 7.85 -1.70
C THR A 74 -3.96 6.36 -1.59
N ILE A 75 -3.12 5.98 -0.62
CA ILE A 75 -2.84 4.58 -0.29
C ILE A 75 -3.17 4.32 1.19
N ASN A 76 -3.96 3.27 1.45
CA ASN A 76 -4.41 2.89 2.78
C ASN A 76 -4.17 1.41 3.01
N LEU A 77 -3.50 1.03 4.11
CA LEU A 77 -3.48 -0.35 4.58
C LEU A 77 -4.87 -0.68 5.14
N THR A 78 -5.57 -1.64 4.55
CA THR A 78 -6.93 -2.03 4.96
C THR A 78 -6.98 -3.36 5.69
N LYS A 79 -5.97 -4.22 5.51
CA LYS A 79 -5.89 -5.52 6.18
C LYS A 79 -4.44 -5.96 6.35
N ILE A 80 -4.13 -6.52 7.52
CA ILE A 80 -2.88 -7.23 7.78
C ILE A 80 -3.24 -8.62 8.32
N THR A 81 -2.64 -9.66 7.75
CA THR A 81 -2.86 -11.06 8.17
C THR A 81 -1.55 -11.81 8.29
N GLY A 82 -1.40 -12.64 9.31
CA GLY A 82 -0.22 -13.47 9.55
C GLY A 82 -0.03 -13.78 11.03
N GLY A 83 0.95 -14.64 11.32
CA GLY A 83 1.18 -15.18 12.66
C GLY A 83 0.31 -16.40 12.99
N VAL A 84 0.75 -17.16 13.99
CA VAL A 84 0.09 -18.43 14.39
C VAL A 84 -0.07 -18.51 15.92
N GLN A 85 1.00 -18.22 16.67
CA GLN A 85 1.02 -18.29 18.13
C GLN A 85 1.86 -17.14 18.71
N PRO A 86 1.63 -16.71 19.97
CA PRO A 86 2.36 -15.61 20.59
C PRO A 86 3.88 -15.80 20.68
N ASN A 87 4.36 -17.06 20.70
CA ASN A 87 5.77 -17.42 20.83
C ASN A 87 6.37 -17.96 19.52
N VAL A 88 5.77 -17.68 18.36
CA VAL A 88 6.28 -18.11 17.06
C VAL A 88 6.46 -16.89 16.16
N VAL A 89 7.68 -16.67 15.69
CA VAL A 89 7.96 -15.63 14.69
C VAL A 89 7.29 -16.01 13.37
N PRO A 90 6.44 -15.14 12.78
CA PRO A 90 5.66 -15.50 11.61
C PRO A 90 6.51 -15.79 10.36
N SER A 91 6.18 -16.86 9.65
CA SER A 91 6.78 -17.19 8.34
C SER A 91 6.34 -16.24 7.23
N SER A 92 5.17 -15.63 7.38
CA SER A 92 4.63 -14.69 6.41
C SER A 92 3.61 -13.71 6.98
N PHE A 93 3.54 -12.55 6.34
CA PHE A 93 2.44 -11.60 6.46
C PHE A 93 1.90 -11.25 5.07
N THR A 94 0.60 -10.99 4.99
CA THR A 94 -0.06 -10.40 3.82
C THR A 94 -0.62 -9.04 4.23
N LEU A 95 -0.23 -8.01 3.49
CA LEU A 95 -0.68 -6.62 3.64
C LEU A 95 -1.58 -6.28 2.45
N THR A 96 -2.84 -5.92 2.71
CA THR A 96 -3.79 -5.48 1.67
C THR A 96 -3.89 -3.97 1.69
N PHE A 97 -3.77 -3.36 0.52
CA PHE A 97 -3.89 -1.92 0.34
C PHE A 97 -5.09 -1.56 -0.54
N ASP A 98 -5.81 -0.50 -0.14
CA ASP A 98 -6.73 0.25 -1.02
C ASP A 98 -6.01 1.50 -1.49
N CYS A 99 -5.73 1.52 -2.80
CA CYS A 99 -5.19 2.66 -3.49
C CYS A 99 -6.24 3.29 -4.42
N ARG A 100 -6.30 4.61 -4.38
CA ARG A 100 -7.05 5.42 -5.34
C ARG A 100 -6.05 6.32 -6.04
N ILE A 101 -5.73 5.98 -7.28
CA ILE A 101 -4.66 6.62 -8.05
C ILE A 101 -5.22 7.85 -8.76
N ALA A 102 -4.53 8.98 -8.61
CA ALA A 102 -4.85 10.22 -9.31
C ALA A 102 -4.90 10.00 -10.83
N THR A 103 -5.71 10.81 -11.51
CA THR A 103 -5.78 10.86 -12.97
C THR A 103 -4.35 11.06 -13.53
N ASP A 104 -3.99 10.27 -14.54
CA ASP A 104 -2.66 10.26 -15.20
C ASP A 104 -1.44 9.83 -14.35
N ASN A 105 -1.63 9.38 -13.10
CA ASN A 105 -0.51 8.96 -12.24
C ASN A 105 -0.23 7.45 -12.22
N TYR A 106 -0.95 6.67 -13.02
CA TYR A 106 -0.94 5.20 -12.96
C TYR A 106 0.44 4.59 -13.23
N GLU A 107 1.14 5.03 -14.28
CA GLU A 107 2.46 4.50 -14.64
C GLU A 107 3.53 4.88 -13.62
N GLN A 108 3.51 6.11 -13.09
CA GLN A 108 4.43 6.53 -12.04
C GLN A 108 4.21 5.74 -10.75
N PHE A 109 2.95 5.51 -10.38
CA PHE A 109 2.60 4.71 -9.21
C PHE A 109 3.06 3.25 -9.37
N LYS A 110 2.91 2.66 -10.55
CA LYS A 110 3.46 1.32 -10.85
C LYS A 110 4.98 1.26 -10.73
N LEU A 111 5.69 2.25 -11.27
CA LEU A 111 7.15 2.32 -11.16
C LEU A 111 7.59 2.44 -9.70
N PHE A 112 6.91 3.28 -8.91
CA PHE A 112 7.14 3.39 -7.48
C PHE A 112 6.95 2.05 -6.75
N LEU A 113 5.83 1.34 -6.98
CA LEU A 113 5.61 0.03 -6.35
C LEU A 113 6.67 -0.99 -6.75
N ASN A 114 7.07 -1.02 -8.02
CA ASN A 114 8.13 -1.91 -8.51
C ASN A 114 9.48 -1.61 -7.86
N ASP A 115 9.84 -0.32 -7.73
CA ASP A 115 11.06 0.11 -7.04
C ASP A 115 11.06 -0.33 -5.56
N VAL A 116 9.97 -0.10 -4.84
CA VAL A 116 9.81 -0.54 -3.43
C VAL A 116 10.00 -2.06 -3.31
N ILE A 117 9.42 -2.85 -4.21
CA ILE A 117 9.57 -4.31 -4.22
C ILE A 117 11.02 -4.72 -4.48
N GLN A 118 11.73 -4.03 -5.38
CA GLN A 118 13.13 -4.31 -5.72
C GLN A 118 14.10 -3.94 -4.59
N ARG A 119 13.84 -2.84 -3.87
CA ARG A 119 14.64 -2.40 -2.72
C ARG A 119 14.42 -3.20 -1.45
N THR A 120 13.35 -4.00 -1.39
CA THR A 120 13.06 -4.84 -0.23
C THR A 120 14.18 -5.86 0.00
N PRO A 121 14.65 -6.05 1.25
CA PRO A 121 15.64 -7.09 1.59
C PRO A 121 15.12 -8.50 1.23
N LYS A 122 15.75 -9.15 0.22
CA LYS A 122 15.39 -10.47 -0.37
C LYS A 122 13.99 -10.52 -1.02
N LYS A 123 13.95 -11.01 -2.27
CA LYS A 123 12.80 -11.07 -3.20
C LYS A 123 11.42 -11.27 -2.55
N MET A 124 10.47 -10.42 -2.94
CA MET A 124 9.05 -10.40 -2.53
C MET A 124 8.16 -10.71 -3.74
N LYS A 125 6.89 -11.09 -3.49
CA LYS A 125 5.87 -11.24 -4.53
C LYS A 125 4.71 -10.25 -4.25
N MET A 126 4.37 -9.45 -5.25
CA MET A 126 3.15 -8.65 -5.27
C MET A 126 2.05 -9.44 -6.00
N MET A 127 0.83 -9.38 -5.50
CA MET A 127 -0.35 -9.95 -6.13
C MET A 127 -1.37 -8.84 -6.34
N LEU A 128 -1.78 -8.66 -7.59
CA LEU A 128 -2.85 -7.74 -7.95
C LEU A 128 -4.17 -8.53 -7.84
N ASN A 129 -5.17 -7.92 -7.22
CA ASN A 129 -6.50 -8.50 -7.05
C ASN A 129 -7.43 -8.04 -8.18
#